data_AF-A0A4P5X8Y7-F1
#
_entry.id   AF-A0A4P5X8Y7-F1
#
_cell.length_a   1.000
_cell.length_b   1.000
_cell.length_c   1.000
_cell.angle_alpha   90.00
_cell.angle_beta   90.00
_cell.angle_gamma   90.00
#
_symmetry.space_group_name_H-M   'P 1'
#
loop_
_entity.id
_entity.type
_entity.pdbx_description
1 polymer ?
#
loop_
_entity_poly.entity_id
_entity_poly.type
_entity_poly.pdbx_seq_one_letter_code
_entity_poly.pdbx_strand_id
1 'polypeptide(L)'
;MNILARFSVLLVALLVSGFSFGFALVRADELPEDTNKIESLTPEQARKLAKEFSGTRVWVESKRGKYCCDRCLVLNGLKSLDAVTASVLAGYSKGPLLLNGLTTLDAETAMALAEFPDDSLYLDGLATLDARTAKVVAQFKCGWLFLNGLTTLDADAAKSLAAFNGYYLSLGGLPALSDEATKALTQQNGFSLSLYGLTTLPPKTAKALAAADKWDGLLPNLTALDSPDSVAIAKALATRKGPLYLRNLKKISPKTLTALIQKEDVEIPLIETLELIQEPDGSVTEDFLIPEGFKQQSR
;
A
#
# COMPACT_ATOMS: atom_id res chain seq x y z
N MET A 1 45.76 7.84 63.55
CA MET A 1 45.52 6.51 62.95
C MET A 1 44.02 6.37 62.73
N ASN A 2 43.61 6.26 61.46
CA ASN A 2 42.25 6.05 60.90
C ASN A 2 41.25 7.21 61.14
N ILE A 3 40.86 8.06 60.18
CA ILE A 3 40.19 7.86 58.86
C ILE A 3 38.95 6.96 58.95
N LEU A 4 37.77 7.58 58.87
CA LEU A 4 36.61 7.05 58.16
C LEU A 4 35.69 8.21 57.74
N ALA A 5 35.61 8.39 56.42
CA ALA A 5 34.87 9.42 55.72
C ALA A 5 33.37 9.13 55.69
N ARG A 6 32.54 10.18 55.72
CA ARG A 6 31.17 10.14 55.22
C ARG A 6 30.99 11.32 54.25
N PHE A 7 30.91 10.98 52.97
CA PHE A 7 30.52 11.88 51.90
C PHE A 7 29.02 12.18 52.02
N SER A 8 28.66 13.46 52.17
CA SER A 8 27.27 13.94 52.11
C SER A 8 27.03 14.55 50.74
N VAL A 9 25.95 14.12 50.10
CA VAL A 9 25.56 14.41 48.72
C VAL A 9 25.05 15.85 48.61
N LEU A 10 25.62 16.61 47.67
CA LEU A 10 25.22 17.96 47.33
C LEU A 10 23.84 17.95 46.63
N LEU A 11 22.86 18.63 47.22
CA LEU A 11 21.55 18.89 46.63
C LEU A 11 21.68 20.07 45.64
N VAL A 12 21.60 19.80 44.34
CA VAL A 12 21.48 20.87 43.32
C VAL A 12 19.99 21.04 42.99
N ALA A 13 19.39 22.09 43.54
CA ALA A 13 18.07 22.56 43.14
C ALA A 13 18.23 23.38 41.85
N LEU A 14 17.61 22.94 40.75
CA LEU A 14 17.48 23.71 39.53
C LEU A 14 15.99 23.99 39.30
N LEU A 15 15.62 25.23 39.63
CA LEU A 15 14.36 25.89 39.29
C LEU A 15 14.19 25.92 37.77
N VAL A 16 13.11 25.35 37.26
CA VAL A 16 12.57 25.74 35.95
C VAL A 16 11.25 26.46 36.20
N SER A 17 11.36 27.78 36.08
CA SER A 17 10.29 28.77 36.06
C SER A 17 9.26 28.46 34.98
N GLY A 18 7.99 28.64 35.34
CA GLY A 18 6.84 28.45 34.46
C GLY A 18 6.92 29.20 33.14
N PHE A 19 6.68 28.45 32.07
CA PHE A 19 6.12 28.96 30.83
C PHE A 19 4.71 28.39 30.71
N SER A 20 3.72 29.25 30.92
CA SER A 20 2.30 28.94 30.72
C SER A 20 2.00 28.77 29.23
N PHE A 21 2.11 27.54 28.73
CA PHE A 21 1.29 27.12 27.59
C PHE A 21 0.01 26.53 28.15
N GLY A 22 -1.13 27.04 27.69
CA GLY A 22 -2.46 26.53 28.04
C GLY A 22 -2.66 25.11 27.53
N PHE A 23 -2.13 24.13 28.28
CA PHE A 23 -2.69 22.80 28.27
C PHE A 23 -3.95 22.87 29.13
N ALA A 24 -5.10 22.88 28.47
CA ALA A 24 -6.28 22.33 29.11
C ALA A 24 -5.86 20.97 29.68
N LEU A 25 -6.05 20.79 30.99
CA LEU A 25 -5.88 19.52 31.67
C LEU A 25 -7.00 18.58 31.15
N VAL A 26 -6.88 18.15 29.90
CA VAL A 26 -7.70 17.07 29.34
C VAL A 26 -7.40 15.88 30.23
N ARG A 27 -8.42 15.30 30.86
CA ARG A 27 -8.20 14.08 31.65
C ARG A 27 -7.54 13.07 30.73
N ALA A 28 -6.50 12.38 31.21
CA ALA A 28 -5.82 11.35 30.43
C ALA A 28 -6.79 10.27 29.87
N ASP A 29 -8.03 10.20 30.40
CA ASP A 29 -9.08 9.28 29.99
C ASP A 29 -10.07 9.84 28.94
N GLU A 30 -10.00 11.14 28.60
CA GLU A 30 -10.85 11.75 27.57
C GLU A 30 -10.17 11.62 26.20
N LEU A 31 -10.79 10.81 25.34
CA LEU A 31 -10.39 10.66 23.95
C LEU A 31 -10.94 11.81 23.11
N PRO A 32 -10.15 12.35 22.16
CA PRO A 32 -10.64 13.38 21.26
C PRO A 32 -11.78 12.85 20.41
N GLU A 33 -12.75 13.72 20.08
CA GLU A 33 -13.87 13.38 19.19
C GLU A 33 -13.36 12.93 17.80
N ASP A 34 -12.31 13.59 17.32
CA ASP A 34 -11.57 13.17 16.13
C ASP A 34 -10.48 12.15 16.52
N THR A 35 -10.80 10.86 16.36
CA THR A 35 -9.89 9.75 16.65
C THR A 35 -8.60 9.80 15.83
N ASN A 36 -8.59 10.52 14.70
CA ASN A 36 -7.42 10.65 13.85
C ASN A 36 -6.32 11.53 14.49
N LYS A 37 -6.66 12.30 15.53
CA LYS A 37 -5.70 13.12 16.31
C LYS A 37 -5.07 12.36 17.47
N ILE A 38 -5.42 11.08 17.66
CA ILE A 38 -4.83 10.24 18.71
C ILE A 38 -3.43 9.82 18.25
N GLU A 39 -2.40 10.32 18.93
CA GLU A 39 -0.99 10.00 18.63
C GLU A 39 -0.43 8.86 19.50
N SER A 40 -1.07 8.58 20.64
CA SER A 40 -0.75 7.48 21.54
C SER A 40 -2.02 6.92 22.19
N LEU A 41 -2.04 5.63 22.50
CA LEU A 41 -3.22 4.97 23.06
C LEU A 41 -2.80 3.98 24.15
N THR A 42 -3.45 4.01 25.31
CA THR A 42 -3.31 2.96 26.33
C THR A 42 -4.25 1.78 26.02
N PRO A 43 -4.03 0.58 26.59
CA PRO A 43 -4.95 -0.54 26.44
C PRO A 43 -6.38 -0.24 26.91
N GLU A 44 -6.56 0.58 27.96
CA GLU A 44 -7.87 0.98 28.47
C GLU A 44 -8.60 1.90 27.49
N GLN A 45 -7.88 2.88 26.94
CA GLN A 45 -8.40 3.77 25.91
C GLN A 45 -8.77 2.99 24.63
N ALA A 46 -7.91 2.06 24.19
CA ALA A 46 -8.20 1.16 23.09
C ALA A 46 -9.45 0.32 23.34
N ARG A 47 -9.64 -0.16 24.57
CA ARG A 47 -10.82 -0.96 24.94
C ARG A 47 -12.09 -0.13 24.87
N LYS A 48 -12.02 1.11 25.34
CA LYS A 48 -13.12 2.06 25.25
C LYS A 48 -13.50 2.32 23.79
N LEU A 49 -12.52 2.57 22.92
CA LEU A 49 -12.75 2.71 21.48
C LEU A 49 -13.37 1.46 20.86
N ALA A 50 -12.74 0.29 21.06
CA ALA A 50 -13.22 -0.97 20.48
C ALA A 50 -14.68 -1.26 20.86
N LYS A 51 -15.06 -0.99 22.12
CA LYS A 51 -16.40 -1.25 22.65
C LYS A 51 -17.41 -0.17 22.30
N GLU A 52 -17.09 1.10 22.51
CA GLU A 52 -18.07 2.20 22.52
C GLU A 52 -18.09 3.02 21.23
N PHE A 53 -16.96 3.11 20.51
CA PHE A 53 -16.90 3.91 19.28
C PHE A 53 -17.76 3.26 18.20
N SER A 54 -18.70 4.01 17.62
CA SER A 54 -19.62 3.52 16.59
C SER A 54 -19.00 3.46 15.19
N GLY A 55 -17.77 3.97 15.05
CA GLY A 55 -17.14 4.20 13.76
C GLY A 55 -17.56 5.54 13.16
N THR A 56 -16.73 6.06 12.25
CA THR A 56 -17.00 7.27 11.49
C THR A 56 -16.92 6.99 9.99
N ARG A 57 -17.62 7.83 9.22
CA ARG A 57 -17.56 7.78 7.76
C ARG A 57 -16.35 8.56 7.29
N VAL A 58 -15.46 7.88 6.56
CA VAL A 58 -14.28 8.51 5.97
C VAL A 58 -14.17 8.25 4.49
N TRP A 59 -13.65 9.25 3.79
CA TRP A 59 -13.30 9.08 2.40
C TRP A 59 -11.84 8.67 2.29
N VAL A 60 -11.60 7.50 1.72
CA VAL A 60 -10.26 6.98 1.46
C VAL A 60 -9.91 7.22 0.00
N GLU A 61 -8.72 7.77 -0.24
CA GLU A 61 -8.20 7.98 -1.58
C GLU A 61 -7.34 6.77 -1.98
N SER A 62 -7.61 6.22 -3.16
CA SER A 62 -6.78 5.18 -3.77
C SER A 62 -6.42 5.56 -5.20
N LYS A 63 -5.53 4.78 -5.83
CA LYS A 63 -5.20 4.96 -7.24
C LYS A 63 -6.38 4.66 -8.19
N ARG A 64 -7.45 3.98 -7.73
CA ARG A 64 -8.71 3.83 -8.49
C ARG A 64 -9.67 5.00 -8.33
N GLY A 65 -9.38 5.90 -7.40
CA GLY A 65 -10.27 7.01 -7.02
C GLY A 65 -10.64 6.96 -5.54
N LYS A 66 -11.55 7.86 -5.18
CA LYS A 66 -12.01 8.09 -3.81
C LYS A 66 -13.24 7.24 -3.51
N TYR A 67 -13.23 6.52 -2.39
CA TYR A 67 -14.37 5.72 -1.95
C TYR A 67 -14.72 5.99 -0.49
N CYS A 68 -15.96 5.70 -0.13
CA CYS A 68 -16.49 5.93 1.20
C CYS A 68 -16.33 4.66 2.04
N CYS A 69 -15.59 4.75 3.13
CA CYS A 69 -15.49 3.77 4.20
C CYS A 69 -16.50 4.18 5.28
N ASP A 70 -17.41 3.29 5.68
CA ASP A 70 -18.39 3.55 6.74
C ASP A 70 -18.04 2.77 8.02
N ARG A 71 -18.42 3.31 9.18
CA ARG A 71 -18.12 2.76 10.51
C ARG A 71 -16.63 2.48 10.75
N CYS A 72 -15.74 3.32 10.24
CA CYS A 72 -14.30 3.10 10.31
C CYS A 72 -13.74 3.66 11.62
N LEU A 73 -12.86 2.91 12.29
CA LEU A 73 -12.05 3.41 13.39
C LEU A 73 -10.75 3.95 12.82
N VAL A 74 -10.61 5.28 12.83
CA VAL A 74 -9.50 5.96 12.16
C VAL A 74 -8.49 6.45 13.19
N LEU A 75 -7.29 5.90 13.13
CA LEU A 75 -6.21 6.13 14.08
C LEU A 75 -4.91 6.49 13.35
N ASN A 76 -4.97 7.31 12.29
CA ASN A 76 -3.77 7.64 11.50
C ASN A 76 -2.82 8.62 12.23
N GLY A 77 -3.23 9.16 13.38
CA GLY A 77 -2.34 9.86 14.31
C GLY A 77 -1.33 8.93 14.98
N LEU A 78 -1.67 7.65 15.20
CA LEU A 78 -0.80 6.69 15.88
C LEU A 78 0.43 6.39 15.04
N LYS A 79 1.62 6.71 15.56
CA LYS A 79 2.90 6.43 14.88
C LYS A 79 3.52 5.10 15.29
N SER A 80 3.19 4.64 16.49
CA SER A 80 3.60 3.36 17.05
C SER A 80 2.45 2.71 17.79
N LEU A 81 2.46 1.38 17.88
CA LEU A 81 1.47 0.59 18.58
C LEU A 81 2.18 -0.60 19.23
N ASP A 82 1.92 -0.84 20.50
CA ASP A 82 2.41 -2.03 21.18
C ASP A 82 1.45 -3.21 21.02
N ALA A 83 1.94 -4.44 21.24
CA ALA A 83 1.17 -5.65 21.04
C ALA A 83 -0.07 -5.77 21.95
N VAL A 84 -0.05 -5.23 23.16
CA VAL A 84 -1.20 -5.29 24.09
C VAL A 84 -2.32 -4.39 23.57
N THR A 85 -1.98 -3.14 23.24
CA THR A 85 -2.92 -2.18 22.67
C THR A 85 -3.45 -2.66 21.32
N ALA A 86 -2.60 -3.22 20.46
CA ALA A 86 -2.99 -3.84 19.20
C ALA A 86 -4.01 -4.98 19.39
N SER A 87 -3.79 -5.86 20.36
CA SER A 87 -4.71 -6.97 20.65
C SER A 87 -6.08 -6.47 21.08
N VAL A 88 -6.12 -5.37 21.84
CA VAL A 88 -7.39 -4.75 22.25
C VAL A 88 -8.09 -4.10 21.05
N LEU A 89 -7.34 -3.40 20.18
CA LEU A 89 -7.90 -2.81 18.95
C LEU A 89 -8.40 -3.87 17.96
N ALA A 90 -7.77 -5.04 17.92
CA ALA A 90 -8.24 -6.18 17.13
C ALA A 90 -9.65 -6.66 17.56
N GLY A 91 -10.12 -6.29 18.76
CA GLY A 91 -11.50 -6.52 19.20
C GLY A 91 -12.55 -5.57 18.60
N TYR A 92 -12.16 -4.56 17.82
CA TYR A 92 -13.10 -3.71 17.08
C TYR A 92 -13.76 -4.52 15.95
N SER A 93 -15.09 -4.55 15.92
CA SER A 93 -15.88 -5.41 15.01
C SER A 93 -17.06 -4.69 14.36
N LYS A 94 -17.01 -3.35 14.31
CA LYS A 94 -18.07 -2.52 13.74
C LYS A 94 -17.77 -2.07 12.31
N GLY A 95 -16.54 -2.27 11.85
CA GLY A 95 -16.07 -1.87 10.54
C GLY A 95 -14.55 -1.81 10.43
N PRO A 96 -14.04 -1.15 9.37
CA PRO A 96 -12.62 -1.11 9.06
C PRO A 96 -11.76 -0.40 10.11
N LEU A 97 -10.51 -0.84 10.22
CA LEU A 97 -9.50 -0.23 11.07
C LEU A 97 -8.43 0.46 10.21
N LEU A 98 -8.27 1.78 10.38
CA LEU A 98 -7.28 2.57 9.65
C LEU A 98 -6.14 2.96 10.59
N LEU A 99 -4.97 2.39 10.32
CA LEU A 99 -3.72 2.58 11.07
C LEU A 99 -2.64 3.15 10.13
N ASN A 100 -3.02 4.04 9.21
CA ASN A 100 -2.10 4.60 8.20
C ASN A 100 -1.03 5.52 8.80
N GLY A 101 -1.09 5.80 10.09
CA GLY A 101 -0.06 6.51 10.83
C GLY A 101 1.15 5.65 11.20
N LEU A 102 0.97 4.32 11.28
CA LEU A 102 2.02 3.41 11.72
C LEU A 102 3.12 3.34 10.67
N THR A 103 4.33 3.77 11.04
CA THR A 103 5.49 3.75 10.14
C THR A 103 6.31 2.47 10.26
N THR A 104 6.12 1.73 11.36
CA THR A 104 6.78 0.46 11.64
C THR A 104 5.79 -0.52 12.24
N LEU A 105 5.97 -1.81 11.96
CA LEU A 105 5.20 -2.89 12.56
C LEU A 105 6.17 -4.02 12.90
N ASP A 106 6.27 -4.38 14.17
CA ASP A 106 7.03 -5.56 14.58
C ASP A 106 6.15 -6.82 14.54
N ALA A 107 6.78 -7.99 14.63
CA ALA A 107 6.10 -9.28 14.52
C ALA A 107 5.14 -9.58 15.69
N GLU A 108 5.37 -9.07 16.90
CA GLU A 108 4.49 -9.29 18.05
C GLU A 108 3.23 -8.44 17.92
N THR A 109 3.39 -7.18 17.56
CA THR A 109 2.30 -6.26 17.26
C THR A 109 1.48 -6.73 16.05
N ALA A 110 2.14 -7.21 14.99
CA ALA A 110 1.44 -7.83 13.86
C ALA A 110 0.63 -9.06 14.29
N MET A 111 1.16 -9.89 15.18
CA MET A 111 0.46 -11.09 15.64
C MET A 111 -0.80 -10.75 16.41
N ALA A 112 -0.73 -9.69 17.23
CA ALA A 112 -1.91 -9.17 17.92
C ALA A 112 -2.98 -8.63 16.96
N LEU A 113 -2.57 -7.95 15.88
CA LEU A 113 -3.49 -7.46 14.84
C LEU A 113 -4.05 -8.55 13.93
N ALA A 114 -3.38 -9.70 13.81
CA ALA A 114 -3.81 -10.80 12.94
C ALA A 114 -5.19 -11.37 13.30
N GLU A 115 -5.58 -11.19 14.56
CA GLU A 115 -6.87 -11.61 15.11
C GLU A 115 -8.03 -10.65 14.77
N PHE A 116 -7.75 -9.52 14.11
CA PHE A 116 -8.78 -8.56 13.71
C PHE A 116 -9.80 -9.24 12.78
N PRO A 117 -11.08 -9.33 13.20
CA PRO A 117 -12.07 -10.18 12.54
C PRO A 117 -12.81 -9.48 11.40
N ASP A 118 -12.66 -8.15 11.28
CA ASP A 118 -13.42 -7.34 10.34
C ASP A 118 -12.75 -7.29 8.96
N ASP A 119 -13.50 -6.77 8.00
CA ASP A 119 -13.22 -6.94 6.59
C ASP A 119 -11.94 -6.22 6.17
N SER A 120 -11.71 -4.97 6.58
CA SER A 120 -10.64 -4.14 6.01
C SER A 120 -9.66 -3.58 7.04
N LEU A 121 -8.36 -3.82 6.82
CA LEU A 121 -7.27 -3.26 7.61
C LEU A 121 -6.35 -2.42 6.73
N TYR A 122 -6.11 -1.18 7.15
CA TYR A 122 -5.24 -0.25 6.44
C TYR A 122 -3.96 0.03 7.23
N LEU A 123 -2.83 -0.25 6.59
CA LEU A 123 -1.47 -0.07 7.10
C LEU A 123 -0.63 0.69 6.06
N ASP A 124 -1.24 1.69 5.40
CA ASP A 124 -0.60 2.44 4.32
C ASP A 124 0.53 3.38 4.80
N GLY A 125 0.81 3.43 6.11
CA GLY A 125 1.95 4.15 6.67
C GLY A 125 3.27 3.37 6.63
N LEU A 126 3.22 2.05 6.43
CA LEU A 126 4.41 1.20 6.43
C LEU A 126 5.19 1.40 5.13
N ALA A 127 6.45 1.87 5.22
CA ALA A 127 7.32 2.05 4.06
C ALA A 127 8.03 0.76 3.63
N THR A 128 8.33 -0.11 4.60
CA THR A 128 9.00 -1.40 4.43
C THR A 128 8.34 -2.47 5.28
N LEU A 129 8.57 -3.75 4.94
CA LEU A 129 8.09 -4.89 5.70
C LEU A 129 9.11 -6.02 5.59
N ASP A 130 9.67 -6.45 6.72
CA ASP A 130 10.62 -7.56 6.74
C ASP A 130 9.89 -8.91 6.61
N ALA A 131 10.63 -9.96 6.23
CA ALA A 131 10.08 -11.29 6.00
C ALA A 131 9.41 -11.93 7.24
N ARG A 132 9.92 -11.68 8.45
CA ARG A 132 9.33 -12.24 9.68
C ARG A 132 7.96 -11.60 9.94
N THR A 133 7.88 -10.27 9.83
CA THR A 133 6.62 -9.55 10.02
C THR A 133 5.64 -9.86 8.88
N ALA A 134 6.10 -9.90 7.63
CA ALA A 134 5.30 -10.29 6.47
C ALA A 134 4.64 -11.66 6.62
N LYS A 135 5.35 -12.63 7.21
CA LYS A 135 4.81 -13.97 7.49
C LYS A 135 3.66 -13.94 8.50
N VAL A 136 3.69 -13.02 9.45
CA VAL A 136 2.59 -12.83 10.41
C VAL A 136 1.44 -12.08 9.74
N VAL A 137 1.75 -11.05 8.95
CA VAL A 137 0.75 -10.29 8.16
C VAL A 137 -0.04 -11.20 7.21
N ALA A 138 0.61 -12.18 6.60
CA ALA A 138 -0.06 -13.17 5.75
C ALA A 138 -1.09 -14.05 6.47
N GLN A 139 -1.09 -14.08 7.81
CA GLN A 139 -2.05 -14.83 8.63
C GLN A 139 -3.24 -13.97 9.08
N PHE A 140 -3.30 -12.71 8.67
CA PHE A 140 -4.39 -11.82 9.04
C PHE A 140 -5.72 -12.38 8.55
N LYS A 141 -6.73 -12.33 9.42
CA LYS A 141 -8.08 -12.85 9.14
C LYS A 141 -8.94 -11.89 8.31
N CYS A 142 -8.51 -10.64 8.15
CA CYS A 142 -9.23 -9.64 7.37
C CYS A 142 -9.33 -10.02 5.89
N GLY A 143 -10.43 -9.63 5.25
CA GLY A 143 -10.65 -9.85 3.83
C GLY A 143 -9.85 -8.92 2.91
N TRP A 144 -9.61 -7.68 3.33
CA TRP A 144 -8.96 -6.64 2.55
C TRP A 144 -7.80 -6.04 3.34
N LEU A 145 -6.59 -6.17 2.79
CA LEU A 145 -5.38 -5.66 3.39
C LEU A 145 -4.75 -4.60 2.48
N PHE A 146 -4.58 -3.39 3.04
CA PHE A 146 -3.99 -2.26 2.33
C PHE A 146 -2.61 -1.94 2.91
N LEU A 147 -1.59 -2.06 2.05
CA LEU A 147 -0.18 -1.82 2.32
C LEU A 147 0.40 -0.89 1.25
N ASN A 148 -0.35 0.16 0.88
CA ASN A 148 0.00 1.07 -0.20
C ASN A 148 1.16 2.02 0.14
N GLY A 149 1.61 2.04 1.39
CA GLY A 149 2.80 2.76 1.81
C GLY A 149 4.11 2.07 1.41
N LEU A 150 4.07 0.76 1.13
CA LEU A 150 5.28 -0.01 0.87
C LEU A 150 5.94 0.48 -0.43
N THR A 151 7.13 1.07 -0.29
CA THR A 151 7.93 1.55 -1.42
C THR A 151 8.97 0.54 -1.88
N THR A 152 9.28 -0.45 -1.03
CA THR A 152 10.19 -1.55 -1.34
C THR A 152 9.67 -2.84 -0.71
N LEU A 153 9.84 -3.96 -1.41
CA LEU A 153 9.50 -5.27 -0.90
C LEU A 153 10.53 -6.29 -1.42
N ASP A 154 11.28 -6.90 -0.52
CA ASP A 154 12.23 -7.94 -0.88
C ASP A 154 11.52 -9.27 -1.24
N ALA A 155 12.28 -10.20 -1.81
CA ALA A 155 11.74 -11.47 -2.28
C ALA A 155 11.18 -12.37 -1.16
N ASP A 156 11.78 -12.36 0.03
CA ASP A 156 11.36 -13.20 1.15
C ASP A 156 10.09 -12.65 1.82
N ALA A 157 10.00 -11.32 1.94
CA ALA A 157 8.79 -10.63 2.37
C ALA A 157 7.64 -10.81 1.36
N ALA A 158 7.92 -10.67 0.06
CA ALA A 158 6.94 -10.94 -1.01
C ALA A 158 6.43 -12.38 -0.99
N LYS A 159 7.34 -13.35 -0.82
CA LYS A 159 6.98 -14.77 -0.67
C LYS A 159 6.12 -15.04 0.56
N SER A 160 6.41 -14.35 1.66
CA SER A 160 5.61 -14.46 2.88
C SER A 160 4.22 -13.86 2.69
N LEU A 161 4.12 -12.64 2.13
CA LEU A 161 2.84 -11.99 1.83
C LEU A 161 2.00 -12.75 0.81
N ALA A 162 2.61 -13.47 -0.14
CA ALA A 162 1.88 -14.29 -1.10
C ALA A 162 1.05 -15.41 -0.44
N ALA A 163 1.35 -15.78 0.80
CA ALA A 163 0.55 -16.73 1.58
C ALA A 163 -0.76 -16.12 2.12
N PHE A 164 -0.93 -14.80 2.04
CA PHE A 164 -2.15 -14.12 2.47
C PHE A 164 -3.37 -14.66 1.71
N ASN A 165 -4.38 -15.10 2.47
CA ASN A 165 -5.56 -15.77 1.94
C ASN A 165 -6.83 -14.89 2.00
N GLY A 166 -6.66 -13.57 2.05
CA GLY A 166 -7.78 -12.64 1.99
C GLY A 166 -8.32 -12.45 0.56
N TYR A 167 -9.42 -11.69 0.46
CA TYR A 167 -10.05 -11.31 -0.80
C TYR A 167 -9.21 -10.33 -1.62
N TYR A 168 -8.51 -9.40 -0.97
CA TYR A 168 -7.79 -8.34 -1.66
C TYR A 168 -6.50 -7.95 -0.93
N LEU A 169 -5.39 -7.98 -1.65
CA LEU A 169 -4.11 -7.45 -1.21
C LEU A 169 -3.73 -6.24 -2.07
N SER A 170 -3.60 -5.07 -1.43
CA SER A 170 -3.25 -3.81 -2.11
C SER A 170 -1.81 -3.42 -1.81
N LEU A 171 -0.98 -3.41 -2.86
CA LEU A 171 0.44 -3.03 -2.82
C LEU A 171 0.70 -1.88 -3.81
N GLY A 172 -0.15 -0.85 -3.76
CA GLY A 172 -0.16 0.28 -4.69
C GLY A 172 0.98 1.29 -4.54
N GLY A 173 1.89 1.09 -3.58
CA GLY A 173 3.06 1.95 -3.33
C GLY A 173 4.33 1.51 -4.04
N LEU A 174 4.40 0.27 -4.51
CA LEU A 174 5.63 -0.32 -5.05
C LEU A 174 5.91 0.20 -6.46
N PRO A 175 7.00 0.96 -6.70
CA PRO A 175 7.33 1.49 -8.02
C PRO A 175 7.92 0.43 -8.95
N ALA A 176 8.56 -0.59 -8.38
CA ALA A 176 9.20 -1.70 -9.07
C ALA A 176 9.20 -2.95 -8.18
N LEU A 177 9.38 -4.12 -8.80
CA LEU A 177 9.52 -5.42 -8.14
C LEU A 177 10.69 -6.19 -8.75
N SER A 178 11.39 -7.00 -7.95
CA SER A 178 12.35 -7.97 -8.49
C SER A 178 11.64 -9.11 -9.22
N ASP A 179 12.39 -9.88 -10.01
CA ASP A 179 11.89 -11.09 -10.68
C ASP A 179 11.30 -12.07 -9.65
N GLU A 180 11.99 -12.28 -8.52
CA GLU A 180 11.59 -13.21 -7.46
C GLU A 180 10.35 -12.72 -6.72
N ALA A 181 10.30 -11.43 -6.36
CA ALA A 181 9.16 -10.84 -5.68
C ALA A 181 7.91 -10.86 -6.58
N THR A 182 8.08 -10.58 -7.87
CA THR A 182 6.98 -10.68 -8.85
C THR A 182 6.47 -12.11 -8.94
N LYS A 183 7.37 -13.09 -9.07
CA LYS A 183 6.98 -14.51 -9.14
C LYS A 183 6.22 -14.94 -7.89
N ALA A 184 6.67 -14.53 -6.71
CA ALA A 184 5.98 -14.83 -5.46
C ALA A 184 4.56 -14.24 -5.44
N LEU A 185 4.41 -12.95 -5.69
CA LEU A 185 3.11 -12.26 -5.60
C LEU A 185 2.13 -12.71 -6.68
N THR A 186 2.60 -13.01 -7.88
CA THR A 186 1.73 -13.51 -8.98
C THR A 186 1.20 -14.92 -8.74
N GLN A 187 1.81 -15.67 -7.80
CA GLN A 187 1.39 -16.99 -7.36
C GLN A 187 0.67 -16.96 -6.00
N GLN A 188 0.18 -15.80 -5.55
CA GLN A 188 -0.46 -15.68 -4.24
C GLN A 188 -1.72 -16.55 -4.08
N ASN A 189 -2.02 -16.89 -2.83
CA ASN A 189 -3.20 -17.68 -2.46
C ASN A 189 -4.51 -16.87 -2.49
N GLY A 190 -4.42 -15.56 -2.31
CA GLY A 190 -5.57 -14.66 -2.23
C GLY A 190 -6.39 -14.56 -3.53
N PHE A 191 -7.50 -13.82 -3.45
CA PHE A 191 -8.42 -13.69 -4.59
C PHE A 191 -8.03 -12.57 -5.55
N SER A 192 -7.41 -11.50 -5.08
CA SER A 192 -7.05 -10.37 -5.92
C SER A 192 -5.81 -9.63 -5.42
N LEU A 193 -4.99 -9.16 -6.37
CA LEU A 193 -3.76 -8.41 -6.15
C LEU A 193 -3.81 -7.09 -6.91
N SER A 194 -3.50 -6.00 -6.22
CA SER A 194 -3.27 -4.69 -6.84
C SER A 194 -1.81 -4.27 -6.71
N LEU A 195 -1.24 -3.86 -7.85
CA LEU A 195 0.12 -3.36 -8.01
C LEU A 195 0.12 -2.01 -8.74
N TYR A 196 -0.78 -1.11 -8.34
CA TYR A 196 -0.99 0.17 -9.01
C TYR A 196 0.21 1.10 -8.99
N GLY A 197 1.17 0.86 -8.10
CA GLY A 197 2.37 1.64 -7.91
C GLY A 197 3.38 1.52 -9.05
N LEU A 198 3.33 0.42 -9.81
CA LEU A 198 4.39 0.06 -10.75
C LEU A 198 4.57 1.12 -11.83
N THR A 199 5.76 1.71 -11.85
CA THR A 199 6.21 2.68 -12.87
C THR A 199 7.17 2.05 -13.85
N THR A 200 7.91 1.01 -13.45
CA THR A 200 8.86 0.29 -14.29
C THR A 200 8.54 -1.20 -14.29
N LEU A 201 8.61 -1.82 -15.48
CA LEU A 201 8.24 -3.21 -15.71
C LEU A 201 9.30 -3.87 -16.59
N PRO A 202 10.24 -4.63 -16.01
CA PRO A 202 11.07 -5.53 -16.80
C PRO A 202 10.19 -6.50 -17.63
N PRO A 203 10.62 -6.96 -18.82
CA PRO A 203 9.85 -7.90 -19.64
C PRO A 203 9.39 -9.16 -18.89
N LYS A 204 10.21 -9.66 -17.96
CA LYS A 204 9.87 -10.80 -17.11
C LYS A 204 8.74 -10.49 -16.14
N THR A 205 8.79 -9.33 -15.49
CA THR A 205 7.72 -8.84 -14.60
C THR A 205 6.42 -8.69 -15.37
N ALA A 206 6.45 -8.04 -16.54
CA ALA A 206 5.28 -7.88 -17.41
C ALA A 206 4.67 -9.23 -17.80
N LYS A 207 5.50 -10.22 -18.17
CA LYS A 207 5.06 -11.58 -18.51
C LYS A 207 4.43 -12.30 -17.31
N ALA A 208 5.04 -12.20 -16.13
CA ALA A 208 4.51 -12.81 -14.92
C ALA A 208 3.17 -12.19 -14.50
N LEU A 209 3.05 -10.86 -14.57
CA LEU A 209 1.80 -10.16 -14.29
C LEU A 209 0.69 -10.53 -15.28
N ALA A 210 1.00 -10.56 -16.59
CA ALA A 210 0.03 -10.93 -17.61
C ALA A 210 -0.52 -12.36 -17.41
N ALA A 211 0.29 -13.28 -16.89
CA ALA A 211 -0.10 -14.64 -16.56
C ALA A 211 -0.85 -14.77 -15.22
N ALA A 212 -0.89 -13.72 -14.39
CA ALA A 212 -1.49 -13.76 -13.06
C ALA A 212 -3.01 -13.53 -13.14
N ASP A 213 -3.78 -14.60 -12.94
CA ASP A 213 -5.26 -14.54 -12.93
C ASP A 213 -5.81 -13.65 -11.80
N LYS A 214 -5.03 -13.44 -10.73
CA LYS A 214 -5.41 -12.63 -9.55
C LYS A 214 -5.17 -11.14 -9.73
N TRP A 215 -4.40 -10.75 -10.74
CA TRP A 215 -4.15 -9.34 -11.02
C TRP A 215 -5.32 -8.73 -11.79
N ASP A 216 -5.69 -7.50 -11.45
CA ASP A 216 -6.86 -6.81 -12.03
C ASP A 216 -6.59 -6.10 -13.37
N GLY A 217 -5.34 -6.02 -13.80
CA GLY A 217 -4.97 -5.46 -15.10
C GLY A 217 -4.79 -3.95 -15.13
N LEU A 218 -4.84 -3.25 -13.99
CA LEU A 218 -4.63 -1.80 -13.96
C LEU A 218 -3.18 -1.43 -13.67
N LEU A 219 -2.60 -0.55 -14.49
CA LEU A 219 -1.30 0.09 -14.26
C LEU A 219 -1.43 1.62 -14.37
N PRO A 220 -2.09 2.28 -13.39
CA PRO A 220 -2.33 3.72 -13.46
C PRO A 220 -1.05 4.56 -13.34
N ASN A 221 0.05 4.02 -12.80
CA ASN A 221 1.32 4.74 -12.71
C ASN A 221 2.28 4.46 -13.88
N LEU A 222 1.95 3.52 -14.77
CA LEU A 222 2.73 3.30 -15.99
C LEU A 222 2.42 4.40 -17.01
N THR A 223 3.21 5.46 -16.97
CA THR A 223 2.98 6.66 -17.81
C THR A 223 3.83 6.69 -19.09
N ALA A 224 4.84 5.84 -19.19
CA ALA A 224 5.70 5.75 -20.37
C ALA A 224 6.13 4.31 -20.64
N LEU A 225 6.21 3.97 -21.93
CA LEU A 225 6.90 2.80 -22.46
C LEU A 225 7.95 3.29 -23.45
N ASP A 226 9.06 3.75 -22.90
CA ASP A 226 10.16 4.45 -23.60
C ASP A 226 11.54 3.80 -23.39
N SER A 227 11.58 2.60 -22.81
CA SER A 227 12.80 1.80 -22.68
C SER A 227 13.05 0.94 -23.93
N PRO A 228 14.30 0.51 -24.20
CA PRO A 228 14.61 -0.43 -25.30
C PRO A 228 13.77 -1.72 -25.26
N ASP A 229 13.32 -2.12 -24.08
CA ASP A 229 12.51 -3.31 -23.86
C ASP A 229 11.00 -3.10 -24.06
N SER A 230 10.56 -1.88 -24.38
CA SER A 230 9.14 -1.49 -24.43
C SER A 230 8.29 -2.40 -25.31
N VAL A 231 8.80 -2.80 -26.49
CA VAL A 231 8.09 -3.74 -27.38
C VAL A 231 7.91 -5.10 -26.72
N ALA A 232 8.92 -5.61 -26.00
CA ALA A 232 8.82 -6.89 -25.31
C ALA A 232 7.84 -6.80 -24.12
N ILE A 233 7.84 -5.69 -23.39
CA ILE A 233 6.90 -5.39 -22.30
C ILE A 233 5.46 -5.36 -22.85
N ALA A 234 5.23 -4.61 -23.94
CA ALA A 234 3.95 -4.50 -24.60
C ALA A 234 3.40 -5.85 -25.05
N LYS A 235 4.23 -6.64 -25.76
CA LYS A 235 3.86 -7.99 -26.19
C LYS A 235 3.52 -8.89 -25.01
N ALA A 236 4.27 -8.79 -23.90
CA ALA A 236 4.02 -9.57 -22.71
C ALA A 236 2.67 -9.20 -22.05
N LEU A 237 2.42 -7.90 -21.85
CA LEU A 237 1.16 -7.39 -21.28
C LEU A 237 -0.05 -7.74 -22.16
N ALA A 238 0.10 -7.71 -23.48
CA ALA A 238 -0.94 -8.07 -24.43
C ALA A 238 -1.38 -9.55 -24.34
N THR A 239 -0.60 -10.42 -23.70
CA THR A 239 -1.00 -11.83 -23.47
C THR A 239 -1.95 -12.03 -22.29
N ARG A 240 -2.20 -10.97 -21.50
CA ARG A 240 -3.09 -11.03 -20.33
C ARG A 240 -4.49 -11.50 -20.72
N LYS A 241 -5.05 -12.39 -19.90
CA LYS A 241 -6.47 -12.73 -19.94
C LYS A 241 -7.32 -11.64 -19.29
N GLY A 242 -8.34 -11.17 -20.00
CA GLY A 242 -9.17 -10.06 -19.57
C GLY A 242 -8.51 -8.69 -19.75
N PRO A 243 -9.23 -7.61 -19.40
CA PRO A 243 -8.89 -6.27 -19.85
C PRO A 243 -7.58 -5.76 -19.26
N LEU A 244 -6.89 -4.91 -20.04
CA LEU A 244 -5.66 -4.21 -19.66
C LEU A 244 -5.93 -2.71 -19.66
N TYR A 245 -5.65 -2.03 -18.55
CA TYR A 245 -5.94 -0.60 -18.38
C TYR A 245 -4.66 0.20 -18.17
N LEU A 246 -4.26 0.97 -19.18
CA LEU A 246 -3.10 1.86 -19.17
C LEU A 246 -3.55 3.33 -19.29
N ARG A 247 -4.56 3.71 -18.50
CA ARG A 247 -5.31 4.98 -18.60
C ARG A 247 -4.49 6.27 -18.49
N ASN A 248 -3.27 6.19 -17.98
CA ASN A 248 -2.39 7.35 -17.79
C ASN A 248 -1.12 7.27 -18.65
N LEU A 249 -1.10 6.40 -19.67
CA LEU A 249 0.00 6.31 -20.61
C LEU A 249 0.11 7.61 -21.41
N LYS A 250 1.29 8.23 -21.41
CA LYS A 250 1.57 9.51 -22.09
C LYS A 250 2.58 9.36 -23.20
N LYS A 251 3.58 8.48 -23.04
CA LYS A 251 4.68 8.31 -24.00
C LYS A 251 4.80 6.87 -24.45
N ILE A 252 4.90 6.65 -25.75
CA ILE A 252 5.05 5.31 -26.35
C ILE A 252 5.60 5.42 -27.77
N SER A 253 6.36 4.43 -28.22
CA SER A 253 6.78 4.36 -29.64
C SER A 253 5.72 3.69 -30.53
N PRO A 254 5.65 4.00 -31.83
CA PRO A 254 4.70 3.37 -32.75
C PRO A 254 4.74 1.83 -32.74
N LYS A 255 5.92 1.21 -32.75
CA LYS A 255 6.06 -0.27 -32.71
C LYS A 255 5.56 -0.85 -31.38
N THR A 256 5.80 -0.16 -30.28
CA THR A 256 5.31 -0.57 -28.95
C THR A 256 3.79 -0.45 -28.88
N LEU A 257 3.23 0.63 -29.43
CA LEU A 257 1.79 0.83 -29.49
C LEU A 257 1.12 -0.26 -30.35
N THR A 258 1.69 -0.57 -31.53
CA THR A 258 1.26 -1.69 -32.38
C THR A 258 1.26 -3.01 -31.62
N ALA A 259 2.27 -3.28 -30.80
CA ALA A 259 2.33 -4.49 -29.99
C ALA A 259 1.25 -4.55 -28.89
N LEU A 260 0.87 -3.41 -28.30
CA LEU A 260 -0.21 -3.35 -27.30
C LEU A 260 -1.59 -3.55 -27.92
N ILE A 261 -1.89 -2.84 -29.02
CA ILE A 261 -3.22 -2.84 -29.65
C ILE A 261 -3.55 -4.12 -30.43
N GLN A 262 -2.62 -5.08 -30.49
CA GLN A 262 -2.93 -6.45 -30.89
C GLN A 262 -3.94 -7.11 -29.94
N LYS A 263 -4.00 -6.65 -28.70
CA LYS A 263 -5.03 -7.03 -27.73
C LYS A 263 -6.28 -6.17 -27.96
N GLU A 264 -7.44 -6.80 -28.13
CA GLU A 264 -8.70 -6.08 -28.39
C GLU A 264 -9.25 -5.36 -27.15
N ASP A 265 -9.02 -5.89 -25.96
CA ASP A 265 -9.48 -5.40 -24.66
C ASP A 265 -8.38 -4.62 -23.91
N VAL A 266 -7.72 -3.70 -24.60
CA VAL A 266 -6.79 -2.72 -24.01
C VAL A 266 -7.41 -1.33 -23.99
N GLU A 267 -7.42 -0.69 -22.82
CA GLU A 267 -7.85 0.69 -22.62
C GLU A 267 -6.61 1.58 -22.45
N ILE A 268 -6.38 2.45 -23.42
CA ILE A 268 -5.33 3.47 -23.43
C ILE A 268 -5.94 4.86 -23.67
N PRO A 269 -5.25 5.95 -23.35
CA PRO A 269 -5.66 7.30 -23.75
C PRO A 269 -5.79 7.43 -25.25
N LEU A 270 -6.46 8.51 -25.68
CA LEU A 270 -6.60 8.85 -27.10
C LEU A 270 -5.20 8.89 -27.73
N ILE A 271 -5.05 8.23 -28.88
CA ILE A 271 -3.75 8.15 -29.58
C ILE A 271 -3.20 9.54 -29.88
N GLU A 272 -4.08 10.51 -30.17
CA GLU A 272 -3.72 11.92 -30.39
C GLU A 272 -3.13 12.64 -29.16
N THR A 273 -3.40 12.13 -27.96
CA THR A 273 -2.84 12.65 -26.70
C THR A 273 -1.51 12.01 -26.32
N LEU A 274 -1.11 10.95 -27.04
CA LEU A 274 0.15 10.25 -26.81
C LEU A 274 1.30 10.99 -27.50
N GLU A 275 2.39 11.19 -26.75
CA GLU A 275 3.68 11.59 -27.30
C GLU A 275 4.32 10.37 -27.96
N LEU A 276 4.24 10.32 -29.29
CA LEU A 276 4.91 9.29 -30.09
C LEU A 276 6.40 9.60 -30.21
N ILE A 277 7.21 8.76 -29.56
CA ILE A 277 8.66 8.86 -29.56
C ILE A 277 9.28 7.98 -30.66
N GLN A 278 10.56 8.24 -30.99
CA GLN A 278 11.35 7.31 -31.78
C GLN A 278 11.48 5.96 -31.07
N GLU A 279 11.74 4.91 -31.83
CA GLU A 279 11.91 3.57 -31.27
C GLU A 279 13.08 3.55 -30.27
N PRO A 280 12.84 3.24 -28.98
CA PRO A 280 13.89 3.29 -27.95
C PRO A 280 15.04 2.30 -28.17
N ASP A 281 14.81 1.26 -28.96
CA ASP A 281 15.80 0.28 -29.38
C ASP A 281 16.67 0.76 -30.56
N GLY A 282 16.40 1.96 -31.10
CA GLY A 282 17.08 2.53 -32.26
C GLY A 282 16.66 1.92 -33.60
N SER A 283 15.61 1.08 -33.62
CA SER A 283 15.10 0.50 -34.86
C SER A 283 14.33 1.52 -35.70
N VAL A 284 14.14 1.21 -36.98
CA VAL A 284 13.41 2.07 -37.92
C VAL A 284 11.93 2.09 -37.53
N THR A 285 11.35 3.29 -37.44
CA THR A 285 9.90 3.45 -37.29
C THR A 285 9.21 3.03 -38.59
N GLU A 286 8.49 1.91 -38.54
CA GLU A 286 7.65 1.45 -39.66
C GLU A 286 6.36 2.29 -39.78
N ASP A 287 5.73 2.29 -40.96
CA ASP A 287 4.48 3.01 -41.21
C ASP A 287 3.39 2.56 -40.23
N PHE A 288 2.98 3.47 -39.37
CA PHE A 288 2.06 3.22 -38.28
C PHE A 288 0.61 3.21 -38.76
N LEU A 289 -0.04 2.04 -38.78
CA LEU A 289 -1.45 1.89 -39.12
C LEU A 289 -2.29 1.71 -37.84
N ILE A 290 -3.01 2.75 -37.44
CA ILE A 290 -3.99 2.69 -36.34
C ILE A 290 -5.21 1.89 -36.81
N PRO A 291 -5.57 0.77 -36.15
CA PRO A 291 -6.79 0.03 -36.44
C PRO A 291 -8.03 0.92 -36.25
N GLU A 292 -9.02 0.83 -37.13
CA GLU A 292 -10.17 1.75 -37.13
C GLU A 292 -10.95 1.79 -35.81
N GLY A 293 -11.00 0.68 -35.07
CA GLY A 293 -11.66 0.60 -33.75
C GLY A 293 -11.04 1.54 -32.70
N PHE A 294 -9.74 1.84 -32.79
CA PHE A 294 -9.05 2.76 -31.88
C PHE A 294 -9.20 4.23 -32.29
N LYS A 295 -9.68 4.50 -33.51
CA LYS A 295 -10.05 5.86 -33.94
C LYS A 295 -11.40 6.29 -33.37
N GLN A 296 -12.28 5.33 -33.02
CA GLN A 296 -13.69 5.53 -32.65
C GLN A 296 -14.08 5.17 -31.21
N GLN A 297 -13.18 4.68 -30.34
CA GLN A 297 -13.42 4.62 -28.87
C GLN A 297 -13.51 6.02 -28.21
N SER A 298 -13.88 7.01 -29.00
CA SER A 298 -13.80 8.45 -28.83
C SER A 298 -15.21 9.08 -28.87
N ARG A 299 -16.10 8.64 -27.98
CA ARG A 299 -17.21 9.46 -27.45
C ARG A 299 -17.53 9.06 -26.02
#